data_AF-E3K5C2-F1
#
_entry.id   AF-E3K5C2-F1
#
_cell.length_a   1.000
_cell.length_b   1.000
_cell.length_c   1.000
_cell.angle_alpha   90.00
_cell.angle_beta   90.00
_cell.angle_gamma   90.00
#
_symmetry.space_group_name_H-M   'P 1'
#
loop_
_entity.id
_entity.type
_entity.pdbx_description
1 polymer ?
#
loop_
_entity_poly.entity_id
_entity_poly.type
_entity_poly.pdbx_seq_one_letter_code
_entity_poly.pdbx_strand_id
1 'polypeptide(L)'
;MDSSFERPEKTTSGWNSLLGAIRTHSSLPDDFREILILRVAALNSAPYEWIQHEKVGRSAGLTTPQLMRIRDIIKPLTDTLDRSHVVLSDLHLAGLAFTDSLTREIQVRDLTFDKLKNEFSRLGNEPEQVTKMLFDAAATVSGYNMVSRMLVGLEIGDDRDDSVDLPGLETRFEKLVMRDGTRLNSGVPTTDCTLNQLADDVSAIVEQLGLQTPLHGLIGVSQGGATTLEMSTRSPHLFKHYVVCDTQPSSPSGARDVWKTRIDLAEGSEDGFKKLSEATISRWFPIESHMNQPNNQTSTCIRRMIEETDLGGFESGAAALYDYQVDEDRIPCDEHQKVLLLAGERDGSLPQVLEALSRRLNKAGKPVKFMTVPGAGHLPMVDQPLKFLNILEPFLDN
;
A
#
# COMPACT_ATOMS: atom_id res chain seq x y z
N MET A 1 -21.48 21.57 0.39
CA MET A 1 -22.87 21.08 0.22
C MET A 1 -23.87 22.20 0.48
N ASP A 2 -24.90 22.25 -0.37
CA ASP A 2 -26.06 23.14 -0.33
C ASP A 2 -26.83 23.02 1.00
N SER A 3 -27.38 24.14 1.48
CA SER A 3 -27.95 24.31 2.82
C SER A 3 -29.35 23.73 3.00
N SER A 4 -29.69 22.64 2.31
CA SER A 4 -31.08 22.15 2.17
C SER A 4 -31.42 20.88 2.96
N PHE A 5 -30.50 20.32 3.75
CA PHE A 5 -30.83 19.27 4.73
C PHE A 5 -30.96 19.86 6.14
N GLU A 6 -32.18 20.25 6.51
CA GLU A 6 -32.53 20.45 7.93
C GLU A 6 -32.31 19.12 8.66
N ARG A 7 -31.32 19.08 9.57
CA ARG A 7 -31.01 17.86 10.33
C ARG A 7 -32.21 17.52 11.23
N PRO A 8 -32.77 16.31 11.15
CA PRO A 8 -33.87 15.93 12.05
C PRO A 8 -33.35 15.90 13.49
N GLU A 9 -33.72 16.90 14.30
CA GLU A 9 -33.14 17.13 15.63
C GLU A 9 -33.29 15.90 16.55
N LYS A 10 -34.47 15.27 16.55
CA LYS A 10 -34.74 14.09 17.40
C LYS A 10 -33.89 12.89 17.00
N THR A 11 -33.75 12.62 15.71
CA THR A 11 -32.92 11.52 15.20
C THR A 11 -31.45 11.78 15.52
N THR A 12 -30.97 12.99 15.27
CA THR A 12 -29.58 13.39 15.55
C THR A 12 -29.27 13.30 17.05
N SER A 13 -30.17 13.77 17.91
CA SER A 13 -30.04 13.69 19.37
C SER A 13 -30.03 12.24 19.89
N GLY A 14 -30.92 11.39 19.36
CA GLY A 14 -30.95 9.96 19.72
C GLY A 14 -29.67 9.23 19.31
N TRP A 15 -29.15 9.53 18.11
CA TRP A 15 -27.89 8.98 17.62
C TRP A 15 -26.70 9.41 18.48
N ASN A 16 -26.60 10.70 18.81
CA ASN A 16 -25.55 11.21 19.68
C ASN A 16 -25.60 10.57 21.08
N SER A 17 -26.79 10.32 21.61
CA SER A 17 -26.97 9.65 22.90
C SER A 17 -26.50 8.21 22.86
N LEU A 18 -26.89 7.45 21.82
CA LEU A 18 -26.48 6.06 21.63
C LEU A 18 -24.96 5.92 21.42
N LEU A 19 -24.39 6.67 20.47
CA LEU A 19 -22.97 6.63 20.15
C LEU A 19 -22.12 7.22 21.28
N GLY A 20 -22.67 8.17 22.04
CA GLY A 20 -22.10 8.64 23.30
C GLY A 20 -21.95 7.48 24.28
N ALA A 21 -23.04 6.76 24.57
CA ALA A 21 -23.02 5.62 25.48
C ALA A 21 -22.05 4.50 25.03
N ILE A 22 -22.00 4.17 23.73
CA ILE A 22 -21.04 3.19 23.19
C ILE A 22 -19.60 3.62 23.46
N ARG A 23 -19.27 4.90 23.30
CA ARG A 23 -17.89 5.41 23.48
C ARG A 23 -17.51 5.64 24.94
N THR A 24 -18.43 6.07 25.79
CA THR A 24 -18.10 6.57 27.14
C THR A 24 -18.64 5.70 28.28
N HIS A 25 -19.52 4.74 28.01
CA HIS A 25 -20.15 3.87 29.02
C HIS A 25 -20.02 2.38 28.68
N SER A 26 -18.98 2.00 27.93
CA SER A 26 -18.67 0.62 27.59
C SER A 26 -17.88 -0.09 28.69
N SER A 27 -18.11 -1.39 28.84
CA SER A 27 -17.30 -2.30 29.67
C SER A 27 -16.05 -2.84 28.96
N LEU A 28 -15.84 -2.48 27.70
CA LEU A 28 -14.68 -2.90 26.93
C LEU A 28 -13.44 -2.07 27.29
N PRO A 29 -12.24 -2.69 27.31
CA PRO A 29 -10.98 -1.95 27.25
C PRO A 29 -10.97 -0.97 26.06
N ASP A 30 -10.39 0.21 26.25
CA ASP A 30 -10.43 1.27 25.24
C ASP A 30 -9.76 0.83 23.93
N ASP A 31 -8.59 0.19 23.99
CA ASP A 31 -7.89 -0.34 22.82
C ASP A 31 -8.76 -1.34 22.06
N PHE A 32 -9.37 -2.28 22.78
CA PHE A 32 -10.27 -3.28 22.22
C PHE A 32 -11.53 -2.65 21.62
N ARG A 33 -12.13 -1.63 22.23
CA ARG A 33 -13.27 -0.93 21.62
C ARG A 33 -12.87 -0.30 20.29
N GLU A 34 -11.73 0.38 20.25
CA GLU A 34 -11.27 1.09 19.05
C GLU A 34 -10.88 0.13 17.92
N ILE A 35 -10.35 -1.08 18.19
CA ILE A 35 -10.09 -2.05 17.09
C ILE A 35 -11.39 -2.49 16.41
N LEU A 36 -12.49 -2.65 17.17
CA LEU A 36 -13.78 -3.04 16.60
C LEU A 36 -14.28 -1.97 15.64
N ILE A 37 -14.17 -0.70 16.05
CA ILE A 37 -14.58 0.47 15.27
C ILE A 37 -13.74 0.59 14.01
N LEU A 38 -12.41 0.60 14.15
CA LEU A 38 -11.48 0.70 13.03
C LEU A 38 -11.65 -0.44 12.03
N ARG A 39 -11.95 -1.65 12.51
CA ARG A 39 -12.22 -2.79 11.63
C ARG A 39 -13.54 -2.62 10.85
N VAL A 40 -14.60 -2.09 11.47
CA VAL A 40 -15.85 -1.73 10.77
C VAL A 40 -15.57 -0.70 9.69
N ALA A 41 -14.80 0.35 10.00
CA ALA A 41 -14.43 1.38 9.05
C ALA A 41 -13.68 0.81 7.84
N ALA A 42 -12.71 -0.09 8.06
CA ALA A 42 -11.98 -0.76 7.00
C ALA A 42 -12.87 -1.66 6.12
N LEU A 43 -13.71 -2.49 6.75
CA LEU A 43 -14.63 -3.40 6.04
C LEU A 43 -15.65 -2.66 5.18
N ASN A 44 -16.14 -1.51 5.66
CA ASN A 44 -17.18 -0.73 4.99
C ASN A 44 -16.63 0.38 4.09
N SER A 45 -15.30 0.52 3.97
CA SER A 45 -14.66 1.62 3.24
C SER A 45 -15.15 3.01 3.73
N ALA A 46 -15.19 3.21 5.05
CA ALA A 46 -15.65 4.45 5.68
C ALA A 46 -14.45 5.31 6.17
N PRO A 47 -13.89 6.21 5.34
CA PRO A 47 -12.68 6.97 5.67
C PRO A 47 -12.86 7.92 6.84
N TYR A 48 -13.98 8.64 6.92
CA TYR A 48 -14.26 9.55 8.03
C TYR A 48 -14.24 8.82 9.38
N GLU A 49 -14.88 7.64 9.45
CA GLU A 49 -14.90 6.82 10.66
C GLU A 49 -13.49 6.40 11.07
N TRP A 50 -12.67 5.95 10.10
CA TRP A 50 -11.27 5.63 10.33
C TRP A 50 -10.49 6.83 10.87
N ILE A 51 -10.56 7.98 10.18
CA ILE A 51 -9.79 9.19 10.53
C ILE A 51 -10.10 9.67 11.95
N GLN A 52 -11.38 9.64 12.36
CA GLN A 52 -11.76 10.07 13.70
C GLN A 52 -11.29 9.08 14.77
N HIS A 53 -11.38 7.78 14.50
CA HIS A 53 -11.12 6.75 15.49
C HIS A 53 -9.67 6.31 15.57
N GLU A 54 -8.85 6.56 14.55
CA GLU A 54 -7.45 6.19 14.59
C GLU A 54 -6.69 6.98 15.68
N LYS A 55 -6.99 8.28 15.81
CA LYS A 55 -6.43 9.16 16.84
C LYS A 55 -6.81 8.69 18.24
N VAL A 56 -8.05 8.22 18.41
CA VAL A 56 -8.56 7.66 19.67
C VAL A 56 -7.89 6.32 19.97
N GLY A 57 -7.80 5.44 18.97
CA GLY A 57 -7.10 4.16 19.08
C GLY A 57 -5.63 4.31 19.47
N ARG A 58 -4.92 5.29 18.91
CA ARG A 58 -3.55 5.64 19.32
C ARG A 58 -3.46 6.11 20.77
N SER A 59 -4.43 6.95 21.18
CA SER A 59 -4.51 7.41 22.58
C SER A 59 -4.80 6.25 23.55
N ALA A 60 -5.46 5.20 23.07
CA ALA A 60 -5.70 3.95 23.80
C ALA A 60 -4.52 2.96 23.75
N GLY A 61 -3.44 3.27 23.01
CA GLY A 61 -2.22 2.46 22.95
C GLY A 61 -2.04 1.63 21.68
N LEU A 62 -2.89 1.78 20.66
CA LEU A 62 -2.69 1.10 19.38
C LEU A 62 -1.47 1.64 18.62
N THR A 63 -0.59 0.72 18.23
CA THR A 63 0.62 1.01 17.47
C THR A 63 0.36 1.01 15.96
N THR A 64 1.23 1.65 15.17
CA THR A 64 1.14 1.65 13.70
C THR A 64 1.06 0.24 13.10
N PRO A 65 1.88 -0.75 13.52
CA PRO A 65 1.76 -2.12 13.01
C PRO A 65 0.40 -2.77 13.31
N GLN A 66 -0.17 -2.52 14.49
CA GLN A 66 -1.50 -3.02 14.86
C GLN A 66 -2.59 -2.37 13.99
N LEU A 67 -2.52 -1.06 13.77
CA LEU A 67 -3.46 -0.33 12.90
C LEU A 67 -3.42 -0.85 11.46
N MET A 68 -2.22 -1.12 10.91
CA MET A 68 -2.09 -1.74 9.59
C MET A 68 -2.76 -3.11 9.54
N ARG A 69 -2.59 -3.93 10.59
CA ARG A 69 -3.20 -5.26 10.63
C ARG A 69 -4.71 -5.22 10.81
N ILE A 70 -5.23 -4.29 11.61
CA ILE A 70 -6.67 -4.03 11.77
C ILE A 70 -7.26 -3.60 10.44
N ARG A 71 -6.53 -2.80 9.64
CA ARG A 71 -6.97 -2.38 8.31
C ARG A 71 -6.98 -3.51 7.27
N ASP A 72 -6.07 -4.47 7.37
CA ASP A 72 -5.93 -5.56 6.39
C ASP A 72 -7.09 -6.57 6.47
N ILE A 73 -8.09 -6.37 5.60
CA ILE A 73 -9.28 -7.23 5.47
C ILE A 73 -9.11 -8.42 4.51
N ILE A 74 -7.90 -8.60 3.95
CA ILE A 74 -7.59 -9.59 2.92
C ILE A 74 -6.83 -10.76 3.53
N LYS A 75 -5.76 -10.51 4.31
CA LYS A 75 -5.01 -11.58 4.95
C LYS A 75 -5.85 -12.25 6.06
N PRO A 76 -6.01 -13.58 6.04
CA PRO A 76 -6.71 -14.30 7.10
C PRO A 76 -6.16 -13.95 8.48
N LEU A 77 -7.04 -13.63 9.43
CA LEU A 77 -6.68 -13.36 10.83
C LEU A 77 -6.01 -14.56 11.54
N THR A 78 -5.98 -15.72 10.90
CA THR A 78 -5.45 -16.99 11.39
C THR A 78 -4.04 -17.34 10.90
N ASP A 79 -3.42 -16.49 10.08
CA ASP A 79 -2.08 -16.78 9.55
C ASP A 79 -1.01 -16.61 10.64
N THR A 80 -0.79 -17.70 11.38
CA THR A 80 0.16 -17.82 12.50
C THR A 80 1.62 -17.94 12.05
N LEU A 81 1.87 -17.98 10.73
CA LEU A 81 3.20 -17.99 10.14
C LEU A 81 3.78 -16.58 9.97
N ASP A 82 2.96 -15.52 10.11
CA ASP A 82 3.44 -14.14 10.13
C ASP A 82 3.93 -13.78 11.54
N ARG A 83 5.09 -14.34 11.93
CA ARG A 83 5.82 -13.96 13.15
C ARG A 83 6.51 -12.59 13.03
N SER A 84 6.20 -11.80 12.00
CA SER A 84 6.76 -10.46 11.85
C SER A 84 6.02 -9.46 12.75
N HIS A 85 6.36 -9.44 14.03
CA HIS A 85 6.30 -8.25 14.92
C HIS A 85 4.96 -7.52 15.16
N VAL A 86 3.84 -7.97 14.60
CA VAL A 86 2.52 -7.39 14.88
C VAL A 86 1.90 -8.10 16.07
N VAL A 87 2.09 -7.55 17.27
CA VAL A 87 1.51 -8.10 18.52
C VAL A 87 0.04 -7.66 18.64
N LEU A 88 -0.86 -8.26 17.87
CA LEU A 88 -2.27 -8.32 18.26
C LEU A 88 -2.43 -9.47 19.27
N SER A 89 -3.06 -9.20 20.41
CA SER A 89 -3.37 -10.23 21.39
C SER A 89 -4.41 -11.22 20.86
N ASP A 90 -4.54 -12.38 21.49
CA ASP A 90 -5.61 -13.33 21.17
C ASP A 90 -7.01 -12.70 21.30
N LEU A 91 -7.16 -11.81 22.30
CA LEU A 91 -8.35 -10.98 22.46
C LEU A 91 -8.58 -10.10 21.23
N HIS A 92 -7.56 -9.37 20.76
CA HIS A 92 -7.69 -8.53 19.57
C HIS A 92 -8.10 -9.34 18.34
N LEU A 93 -7.45 -10.48 18.11
CA LEU A 93 -7.77 -11.35 16.97
C LEU A 93 -9.19 -11.92 17.06
N ALA A 94 -9.66 -12.28 18.26
CA ALA A 94 -11.04 -12.70 18.48
C ALA A 94 -12.03 -11.57 18.20
N GLY A 95 -11.72 -10.35 18.63
CA GLY A 95 -12.51 -9.15 18.35
C GLY A 95 -12.62 -8.86 16.85
N LEU A 96 -11.50 -8.88 16.12
CA LEU A 96 -11.50 -8.66 14.67
C LEU A 96 -12.31 -9.72 13.92
N ALA A 97 -12.17 -11.00 14.29
CA ALA A 97 -12.95 -12.08 13.68
C ALA A 97 -14.45 -11.94 13.98
N PHE A 98 -14.80 -11.52 15.19
CA PHE A 98 -16.18 -11.21 15.58
C PHE A 98 -16.73 -10.04 14.76
N THR A 99 -15.96 -8.96 14.59
CA THR A 99 -16.35 -7.81 13.76
C THR A 99 -16.55 -8.17 12.30
N ASP A 100 -15.66 -8.99 11.72
CA ASP A 100 -15.77 -9.46 10.34
C ASP A 100 -17.09 -10.22 10.13
N SER A 101 -17.39 -11.20 10.99
CA SER A 101 -18.65 -11.97 10.91
C SER A 101 -19.88 -11.09 11.11
N LEU A 102 -19.90 -10.24 12.14
CA LEU A 102 -21.08 -9.42 12.44
C LEU A 102 -21.33 -8.35 11.36
N THR A 103 -20.28 -7.90 10.66
CA THR A 103 -20.38 -6.90 9.59
C THR A 103 -20.76 -7.51 8.24
N ARG A 104 -20.17 -8.66 7.86
CA ARG A 104 -20.36 -9.28 6.54
C ARG A 104 -21.47 -10.32 6.50
N GLU A 105 -21.60 -11.10 7.57
CA GLU A 105 -22.46 -12.30 7.62
C GLU A 105 -23.69 -12.10 8.50
N ILE A 106 -23.69 -11.08 9.39
CA ILE A 106 -24.66 -10.82 10.46
C ILE A 106 -24.68 -11.94 11.52
N GLN A 107 -24.74 -13.19 11.10
CA GLN A 107 -24.65 -14.35 11.97
C GLN A 107 -23.19 -14.63 12.33
N VAL A 108 -22.86 -14.50 13.63
CA VAL A 108 -21.57 -14.90 14.17
C VAL A 108 -21.57 -16.41 14.41
N ARG A 109 -20.60 -17.12 13.83
CA ARG A 109 -20.42 -18.57 14.06
C ARG A 109 -20.10 -18.85 15.53
N ASP A 110 -20.63 -19.94 16.08
CA ASP A 110 -20.43 -20.35 17.49
C ASP A 110 -18.95 -20.36 17.87
N LEU A 111 -18.08 -20.89 17.00
CA LEU A 111 -16.62 -20.90 17.24
C LEU A 111 -16.02 -19.50 17.41
N THR A 112 -16.49 -18.51 16.65
CA THR A 112 -16.03 -17.11 16.75
C THR A 112 -16.56 -16.47 18.04
N PHE A 113 -17.84 -16.70 18.34
CA PHE A 113 -18.50 -16.19 19.53
C PHE A 113 -17.87 -16.75 20.82
N ASP A 114 -17.70 -18.07 20.87
CA ASP A 114 -17.08 -18.77 22.00
C ASP A 114 -15.62 -18.37 22.18
N LYS A 115 -14.88 -18.16 21.08
CA LYS A 115 -13.50 -17.64 21.17
C LYS A 115 -13.48 -16.28 21.87
N LEU A 116 -14.28 -15.31 21.43
CA LEU A 116 -14.32 -13.99 22.05
C LEU A 116 -14.76 -14.06 23.52
N LYS A 117 -15.80 -14.85 23.82
CA LYS A 117 -16.25 -15.10 25.19
C LYS A 117 -15.13 -15.65 26.08
N ASN A 118 -14.37 -16.63 25.58
CA ASN A 118 -13.25 -17.22 26.31
C ASN A 118 -12.13 -16.20 26.56
N GLU A 119 -11.81 -15.34 25.59
CA GLU A 119 -10.80 -14.29 25.81
C GLU A 119 -11.26 -13.28 26.87
N PHE A 120 -12.53 -12.87 26.89
CA PHE A 120 -13.06 -12.03 27.96
C PHE A 120 -13.02 -12.71 29.34
N SER A 121 -13.29 -14.01 29.42
CA SER A 121 -13.14 -14.78 30.65
C SER A 121 -11.68 -14.85 31.13
N ARG A 122 -10.71 -14.91 30.22
CA ARG A 122 -9.27 -14.94 30.55
C ARG A 122 -8.76 -13.64 31.19
N LEU A 123 -9.48 -12.54 31.02
CA LEU A 123 -9.19 -11.28 31.73
C LEU A 123 -9.55 -11.32 33.23
N GLY A 124 -10.10 -12.43 33.74
CA GLY A 124 -10.50 -12.57 35.15
C GLY A 124 -11.87 -11.98 35.47
N ASN A 125 -12.70 -11.75 34.46
CA ASN A 125 -14.04 -11.20 34.60
C ASN A 125 -15.05 -12.25 35.10
N GLU A 126 -15.98 -11.83 35.94
CA GLU A 126 -17.11 -12.67 36.36
C GLU A 126 -18.08 -12.94 35.18
N PRO A 127 -18.86 -14.03 35.19
CA PRO A 127 -19.75 -14.39 34.07
C PRO A 127 -20.72 -13.28 33.63
N GLU A 128 -21.21 -12.47 34.57
CA GLU A 128 -22.09 -11.33 34.30
C GLU A 128 -21.34 -10.22 33.55
N GLN A 129 -20.10 -9.93 33.93
CA GLN A 129 -19.24 -8.96 33.26
C GLN A 129 -18.91 -9.41 31.84
N VAL A 130 -18.57 -10.70 31.65
CA VAL A 130 -18.32 -11.26 30.31
C VAL A 130 -19.54 -11.11 29.40
N THR A 131 -20.74 -11.33 29.93
CA THR A 131 -22.00 -11.15 29.19
C THR A 131 -22.19 -9.69 28.78
N LYS A 132 -21.90 -8.74 29.69
CA LYS A 132 -21.94 -7.31 29.39
C LYS A 132 -20.93 -6.90 28.32
N MET A 133 -19.71 -7.42 28.38
CA MET A 133 -18.66 -7.14 27.38
C MET A 133 -19.03 -7.67 26.00
N LEU A 134 -19.62 -8.87 25.91
CA LEU A 134 -20.13 -9.41 24.64
C LEU A 134 -21.24 -8.52 24.06
N PHE A 135 -22.14 -8.03 24.91
CA PHE A 135 -23.17 -7.07 24.49
C PHE A 135 -22.55 -5.77 23.98
N ASP A 136 -21.61 -5.19 24.73
CA ASP A 136 -20.96 -3.93 24.35
C ASP A 136 -20.12 -4.07 23.07
N ALA A 137 -19.52 -5.24 22.82
CA ALA A 137 -18.83 -5.54 21.56
C ALA A 137 -19.82 -5.58 20.39
N ALA A 138 -20.94 -6.29 20.53
CA ALA A 138 -21.99 -6.33 19.51
C ALA A 138 -22.61 -4.95 19.27
N ALA A 139 -22.86 -4.18 20.33
CA ALA A 139 -23.39 -2.82 20.26
C ALA A 139 -22.40 -1.87 19.56
N THR A 140 -21.09 -1.98 19.85
CA THR A 140 -20.05 -1.19 19.18
C THR A 140 -20.02 -1.49 17.68
N VAL A 141 -19.87 -2.76 17.28
CA VAL A 141 -19.81 -3.14 15.86
C VAL A 141 -21.10 -2.76 15.13
N SER A 142 -22.26 -2.98 15.73
CA SER A 142 -23.55 -2.65 15.11
C SER A 142 -23.77 -1.14 15.00
N GLY A 143 -23.40 -0.38 16.04
CA GLY A 143 -23.51 1.07 16.07
C GLY A 143 -22.64 1.73 15.01
N TYR A 144 -21.41 1.26 14.82
CA TYR A 144 -20.53 1.79 13.78
C TYR A 144 -20.89 1.30 12.37
N ASN A 145 -21.46 0.10 12.24
CA ASN A 145 -22.09 -0.32 10.99
C ASN A 145 -23.27 0.58 10.60
N MET A 146 -23.99 1.12 11.58
CA MET A 146 -25.06 2.09 11.37
C MET A 146 -24.48 3.46 10.95
N VAL A 147 -23.38 3.89 11.57
CA VAL A 147 -22.65 5.12 11.21
C VAL A 147 -22.12 5.05 9.78
N SER A 148 -21.38 4.00 9.43
CA SER A 148 -20.81 3.83 8.09
C SER A 148 -21.89 3.87 7.00
N ARG A 149 -23.06 3.27 7.22
CA ARG A 149 -24.18 3.29 6.27
C ARG A 149 -24.74 4.69 6.01
N MET A 150 -24.70 5.58 7.01
CA MET A 150 -25.09 6.97 6.82
C MET A 150 -23.98 7.79 6.16
N LEU A 151 -22.75 7.66 6.64
CA LEU A 151 -21.61 8.43 6.12
C LEU A 151 -21.33 8.07 4.65
N VAL A 152 -21.22 6.78 4.36
CA VAL A 152 -20.98 6.29 3.00
C VAL A 152 -22.22 6.46 2.12
N GLY A 153 -23.41 6.13 2.65
CA GLY A 153 -24.65 6.14 1.86
C GLY A 153 -25.19 7.54 1.53
N LEU A 154 -24.94 8.54 2.38
CA LEU A 154 -25.32 9.93 2.14
C LEU A 154 -24.13 10.82 1.73
N GLU A 155 -22.96 10.22 1.54
CA GLU A 155 -21.77 10.92 1.11
C GLU A 155 -21.37 12.07 2.07
N ILE A 156 -21.55 11.84 3.37
CA ILE A 156 -21.30 12.84 4.42
C ILE A 156 -19.84 12.75 4.88
N GLY A 157 -19.11 13.85 4.68
CA GLY A 157 -17.66 13.98 4.85
C GLY A 157 -17.04 14.35 3.50
N ASP A 158 -16.38 15.50 3.42
CA ASP A 158 -15.70 16.00 2.19
C ASP A 158 -14.48 15.13 1.82
N ASP A 159 -14.21 14.14 2.66
CA ASP A 159 -12.99 13.36 2.75
C ASP A 159 -12.98 12.13 1.81
N ARG A 160 -13.89 12.07 0.82
CA ARG A 160 -13.94 10.95 -0.15
C ARG A 160 -12.74 10.96 -1.09
N ASP A 161 -12.28 12.14 -1.44
CA ASP A 161 -11.06 12.36 -2.23
C ASP A 161 -9.83 12.62 -1.33
N ASP A 162 -10.04 12.80 -0.03
CA ASP A 162 -8.95 12.88 0.93
C ASP A 162 -8.33 11.50 1.13
N SER A 163 -7.04 11.43 0.82
CA SER A 163 -6.23 10.27 1.18
C SER A 163 -6.21 10.10 2.70
N VAL A 164 -6.46 8.89 3.18
CA VAL A 164 -6.18 8.56 4.58
C VAL A 164 -4.68 8.38 4.71
N ASP A 165 -4.01 9.36 5.33
CA ASP A 165 -2.58 9.29 5.61
C ASP A 165 -2.24 7.97 6.32
N LEU A 166 -1.17 7.31 5.89
CA LEU A 166 -0.59 6.27 6.72
C LEU A 166 -0.07 6.95 8.00
N PRO A 167 -0.48 6.48 9.16
CA PRO A 167 -0.27 7.27 10.34
C PRO A 167 1.17 7.19 10.85
N GLY A 168 1.80 8.37 10.97
CA GLY A 168 3.23 8.55 11.25
C GLY A 168 4.06 8.96 10.04
N LEU A 169 3.47 9.00 8.84
CA LEU A 169 4.13 9.47 7.63
C LEU A 169 3.84 10.95 7.41
N GLU A 170 4.57 11.83 8.09
CA GLU A 170 4.64 13.22 7.64
C GLU A 170 5.34 13.26 6.27
N THR A 171 4.51 13.36 5.23
CA THR A 171 4.79 13.82 3.85
C THR A 171 6.13 13.38 3.25
N ARG A 172 6.15 12.29 2.44
CA ARG A 172 7.27 12.02 1.51
C ARG A 172 7.13 10.88 0.46
N PHE A 173 5.94 10.37 0.10
CA PHE A 173 5.84 9.06 -0.59
C PHE A 173 4.85 8.95 -1.75
N GLU A 174 5.34 8.87 -2.99
CA GLU A 174 4.51 8.96 -4.21
C GLU A 174 3.54 7.81 -4.49
N LYS A 175 3.76 6.58 -4.00
CA LYS A 175 2.74 5.52 -4.16
C LYS A 175 3.05 4.25 -3.38
N LEU A 176 2.22 3.93 -2.40
CA LEU A 176 2.07 2.58 -1.86
C LEU A 176 0.64 2.12 -2.17
N VAL A 177 0.49 1.22 -3.15
CA VAL A 177 -0.82 0.60 -3.42
C VAL A 177 -0.96 -0.58 -2.47
N MET A 178 -1.72 -0.37 -1.40
CA MET A 178 -2.17 -1.45 -0.54
C MET A 178 -3.20 -2.29 -1.30
N ARG A 179 -3.22 -3.59 -1.03
CA ARG A 179 -3.98 -4.61 -1.81
C ARG A 179 -5.52 -4.44 -1.71
N ASP A 180 -6.01 -3.49 -0.91
CA ASP A 180 -7.42 -3.21 -0.62
C ASP A 180 -8.01 -2.02 -1.43
N GLY A 181 -7.21 -1.37 -2.29
CA GLY A 181 -7.66 -0.21 -3.06
C GLY A 181 -7.61 1.11 -2.30
N THR A 182 -7.12 1.14 -1.05
CA THR A 182 -6.78 2.38 -0.35
C THR A 182 -5.68 3.11 -1.15
N ARG A 183 -6.02 4.31 -1.65
CA ARG A 183 -5.05 5.22 -2.28
C ARG A 183 -4.41 6.06 -1.17
N LEU A 184 -3.09 5.94 -1.04
CA LEU A 184 -2.28 6.83 -0.23
C LEU A 184 -1.82 7.97 -1.14
N ASN A 185 -2.23 9.21 -0.87
CA ASN A 185 -1.58 10.37 -1.49
C ASN A 185 -0.47 10.84 -0.57
N SER A 186 0.70 11.09 -1.14
CA SER A 186 1.63 12.05 -0.58
C SER A 186 1.29 13.45 -1.07
N GLY A 187 1.60 14.45 -0.25
CA GLY A 187 1.73 15.83 -0.74
C GLY A 187 2.80 15.93 -1.83
N VAL A 188 2.62 16.91 -2.72
CA VAL A 188 3.57 17.24 -3.80
C VAL A 188 4.82 17.88 -3.20
N PRO A 189 6.03 17.34 -3.42
CA PRO A 189 7.26 17.96 -2.95
C PRO A 189 7.42 19.39 -3.49
N THR A 190 8.02 20.28 -2.70
CA THR A 190 8.31 21.68 -3.13
C THR A 190 9.68 21.84 -3.79
N THR A 191 10.43 20.75 -3.96
CA THR A 191 11.79 20.72 -4.52
C THR A 191 11.99 19.48 -5.39
N ASP A 192 12.86 19.58 -6.40
CA ASP A 192 13.25 18.47 -7.28
C ASP A 192 13.58 17.19 -6.50
N CYS A 193 13.01 16.05 -6.92
CA CYS A 193 13.32 14.76 -6.35
C CYS A 193 14.64 14.22 -6.92
N THR A 194 15.39 13.47 -6.12
CA THR A 194 16.60 12.76 -6.54
C THR A 194 16.46 11.28 -6.30
N LEU A 195 17.22 10.45 -7.03
CA LEU A 195 17.20 9.00 -6.79
C LEU A 195 17.59 8.64 -5.35
N ASN A 196 18.51 9.40 -4.75
CA ASN A 196 18.91 9.25 -3.35
C ASN A 196 17.75 9.53 -2.41
N GLN A 197 16.98 10.59 -2.66
CA GLN A 197 15.80 10.91 -1.86
C GLN A 197 14.77 9.77 -1.93
N LEU A 198 14.50 9.23 -3.13
CA LEU A 198 13.61 8.07 -3.29
C LEU A 198 14.09 6.83 -2.51
N ALA A 199 15.41 6.61 -2.40
CA ALA A 199 15.96 5.51 -1.61
C ALA A 199 15.90 5.77 -0.09
N ASP A 200 16.15 7.02 0.33
CA ASP A 200 16.03 7.45 1.72
C ASP A 200 14.58 7.37 2.18
N ASP A 201 13.64 7.69 1.30
CA ASP A 201 12.21 7.50 1.49
C ASP A 201 11.93 6.01 1.78
N VAL A 202 12.38 5.06 0.95
CA VAL A 202 12.17 3.63 1.22
C VAL A 202 12.70 3.22 2.61
N SER A 203 13.85 3.76 3.01
CA SER A 203 14.42 3.53 4.35
C SER A 203 13.51 4.07 5.45
N ALA A 204 13.00 5.30 5.29
CA ALA A 204 12.09 5.92 6.23
C ALA A 204 10.77 5.14 6.38
N ILE A 205 10.23 4.56 5.31
CA ILE A 205 9.06 3.66 5.41
C ILE A 205 9.40 2.47 6.32
N VAL A 206 10.51 1.79 6.08
CA VAL A 206 10.90 0.60 6.85
C VAL A 206 11.06 0.95 8.34
N GLU A 207 11.71 2.08 8.64
CA GLU A 207 11.92 2.57 10.00
C GLU A 207 10.61 2.96 10.69
N GLN A 208 9.76 3.76 10.03
CA GLN A 208 8.50 4.24 10.59
C GLN A 208 7.49 3.12 10.82
N LEU A 209 7.51 2.10 9.97
CA LEU A 209 6.69 0.91 10.14
C LEU A 209 7.23 -0.04 11.22
N GLY A 210 8.44 0.20 11.75
CA GLY A 210 9.06 -0.63 12.78
C GLY A 210 9.27 -2.08 12.32
N LEU A 211 9.47 -2.28 11.01
CA LEU A 211 9.62 -3.60 10.43
C LEU A 211 10.95 -4.21 10.86
N GLN A 212 10.94 -5.51 11.17
CA GLN A 212 12.19 -6.20 11.44
C GLN A 212 13.00 -6.40 10.18
N THR A 213 14.24 -5.91 10.23
CA THR A 213 15.21 -6.01 9.16
C THR A 213 16.19 -7.16 9.40
N PRO A 214 16.72 -7.79 8.35
CA PRO A 214 16.42 -7.51 6.95
C PRO A 214 15.05 -8.06 6.51
N LEU A 215 14.27 -7.23 5.81
CA LEU A 215 13.05 -7.64 5.11
C LEU A 215 13.38 -8.63 4.00
N HIS A 216 12.43 -9.48 3.61
CA HIS A 216 12.71 -10.58 2.67
C HIS A 216 13.23 -10.10 1.31
N GLY A 217 12.67 -9.03 0.75
CA GLY A 217 13.25 -8.42 -0.44
C GLY A 217 12.58 -7.13 -0.87
N LEU A 218 13.26 -6.39 -1.73
CA LEU A 218 12.78 -5.17 -2.37
C LEU A 218 12.66 -5.41 -3.88
N ILE A 219 11.48 -5.14 -4.44
CA ILE A 219 11.18 -5.34 -5.86
C ILE A 219 10.77 -3.99 -6.43
N GLY A 220 11.51 -3.51 -7.42
CA GLY A 220 11.25 -2.23 -8.07
C GLY A 220 11.23 -2.34 -9.59
N VAL A 221 10.36 -1.56 -10.23
CA VAL A 221 10.26 -1.46 -11.70
C VAL A 221 10.52 -0.03 -12.16
N SER A 222 11.20 0.14 -13.31
CA SER A 222 11.44 1.46 -13.91
C SER A 222 12.17 2.40 -12.94
N GLN A 223 11.63 3.59 -12.65
CA GLN A 223 12.15 4.48 -11.60
C GLN A 223 12.33 3.74 -10.26
N GLY A 224 11.35 2.94 -9.83
CA GLY A 224 11.46 2.14 -8.63
C GLY A 224 12.55 1.07 -8.70
N GLY A 225 12.89 0.58 -9.89
CA GLY A 225 14.02 -0.32 -10.12
C GLY A 225 15.36 0.40 -9.93
N ALA A 226 15.48 1.63 -10.44
CA ALA A 226 16.66 2.47 -10.20
C ALA A 226 16.78 2.82 -8.69
N THR A 227 15.66 3.14 -8.04
CA THR A 227 15.61 3.36 -6.59
C THR A 227 16.03 2.10 -5.83
N THR A 228 15.62 0.91 -6.28
CA THR A 228 16.00 -0.38 -5.67
C THR A 228 17.51 -0.62 -5.77
N LEU A 229 18.12 -0.30 -6.92
CA LEU A 229 19.57 -0.34 -7.08
C LEU A 229 20.27 0.63 -6.14
N GLU A 230 19.86 1.90 -6.13
CA GLU A 230 20.43 2.92 -5.23
C GLU A 230 20.30 2.50 -3.75
N MET A 231 19.11 2.04 -3.36
CA MET A 231 18.80 1.53 -2.03
C MET A 231 19.71 0.36 -1.63
N SER A 232 20.01 -0.55 -2.56
CA SER A 232 20.91 -1.68 -2.29
C SER A 232 22.33 -1.23 -1.94
N THR A 233 22.80 -0.13 -2.53
CA THR A 233 24.14 0.40 -2.26
C THR A 233 24.23 1.20 -0.96
N ARG A 234 23.14 1.88 -0.58
CA ARG A 234 23.07 2.80 0.56
C ARG A 234 22.74 2.08 1.87
N SER A 235 21.74 1.20 1.82
CA SER A 235 21.17 0.56 3.01
C SER A 235 21.00 -0.95 2.78
N PRO A 236 22.10 -1.68 2.49
CA PRO A 236 22.05 -3.11 2.18
C PRO A 236 21.48 -3.96 3.32
N HIS A 237 21.56 -3.50 4.56
CA HIS A 237 21.06 -4.22 5.73
C HIS A 237 19.53 -4.25 5.86
N LEU A 238 18.79 -3.45 5.08
CA LEU A 238 17.32 -3.41 5.19
C LEU A 238 16.62 -4.56 4.44
N PHE A 239 17.25 -5.18 3.45
CA PHE A 239 16.62 -6.22 2.62
C PHE A 239 17.55 -7.39 2.32
N LYS A 240 17.04 -8.63 2.34
CA LYS A 240 17.84 -9.82 1.99
C LYS A 240 18.06 -9.96 0.49
N HIS A 241 17.06 -9.61 -0.33
CA HIS A 241 17.12 -9.80 -1.78
C HIS A 241 16.62 -8.56 -2.53
N TYR A 242 17.18 -8.33 -3.72
CA TYR A 242 16.78 -7.22 -4.59
C TYR A 242 16.33 -7.75 -5.95
N VAL A 243 15.19 -7.28 -6.43
CA VAL A 243 14.68 -7.57 -7.78
C VAL A 243 14.48 -6.26 -8.51
N VAL A 244 15.21 -6.10 -9.60
CA VAL A 244 15.36 -4.87 -10.35
C VAL A 244 14.79 -5.08 -11.74
N CYS A 245 13.61 -4.50 -11.99
CA CYS A 245 12.82 -4.72 -13.21
C CYS A 245 12.88 -3.51 -14.15
N ASP A 246 13.06 -3.75 -15.46
CA ASP A 246 12.76 -2.80 -16.55
C ASP A 246 13.33 -1.40 -16.31
N THR A 247 14.62 -1.35 -15.98
CA THR A 247 15.31 -0.13 -15.56
C THR A 247 16.77 -0.16 -15.99
N GLN A 248 17.53 0.85 -15.60
CA GLN A 248 18.95 1.00 -15.89
C GLN A 248 19.71 1.55 -14.67
N PRO A 249 21.04 1.32 -14.56
CA PRO A 249 21.83 1.77 -13.41
C PRO A 249 22.23 3.26 -13.48
N SER A 250 22.00 3.94 -14.59
CA SER A 250 22.34 5.35 -14.76
C SER A 250 21.45 6.03 -15.80
N SER A 251 21.27 7.34 -15.72
CA SER A 251 20.57 8.13 -16.74
C SER A 251 21.28 8.01 -18.10
N PRO A 252 20.53 7.81 -19.21
CA PRO A 252 21.13 7.85 -20.54
C PRO A 252 21.50 9.29 -20.92
N SER A 253 22.46 9.46 -21.83
CA SER A 253 22.76 10.78 -22.39
C SER A 253 21.51 11.40 -23.03
N GLY A 254 21.18 12.64 -22.67
CA GLY A 254 19.97 13.33 -23.14
C GLY A 254 18.69 12.99 -22.38
N ALA A 255 18.76 12.28 -21.25
CA ALA A 255 17.58 11.95 -20.44
C ALA A 255 16.72 13.18 -20.09
N ARG A 256 17.37 14.28 -19.69
CA ARG A 256 16.69 15.54 -19.35
C ARG A 256 15.80 16.05 -20.48
N ASP A 257 16.27 16.03 -21.72
CA ASP A 257 15.49 16.52 -22.88
C ASP A 257 14.31 15.60 -23.20
N VAL A 258 14.50 14.29 -23.05
CA VAL A 258 13.43 13.29 -23.22
C VAL A 258 12.32 13.50 -22.19
N TRP A 259 12.68 13.71 -20.93
CA TRP A 259 11.69 13.95 -19.87
C TRP A 259 11.06 15.34 -19.99
N LYS A 260 11.82 16.38 -20.32
CA LYS A 260 11.31 17.72 -20.61
C LYS A 260 10.23 17.69 -21.71
N THR A 261 10.45 16.92 -22.77
CA THR A 261 9.46 16.72 -23.84
C THR A 261 8.15 16.11 -23.33
N ARG A 262 8.22 15.20 -22.34
CA ARG A 262 7.04 14.55 -21.75
C ARG A 262 6.30 15.49 -20.78
N ILE A 263 7.04 16.28 -20.02
CA ILE A 263 6.50 17.33 -19.16
C ILE A 263 5.78 18.37 -20.04
N ASP A 264 6.43 18.85 -21.10
CA ASP A 264 5.82 19.81 -22.04
C ASP A 264 4.55 19.27 -22.70
N LEU A 265 4.47 17.96 -22.95
CA LEU A 265 3.26 17.31 -23.44
C LEU A 265 2.13 17.30 -22.39
N ALA A 266 2.47 17.05 -21.12
CA ALA A 266 1.52 17.05 -20.01
C ALA A 266 0.98 18.46 -19.72
N GLU A 267 1.85 19.47 -19.77
CA GLU A 267 1.51 20.88 -19.51
C GLU A 267 0.78 21.58 -20.66
N GLY A 268 1.08 21.18 -21.91
CA GLY A 268 0.78 21.99 -23.09
C GLY A 268 -0.70 22.14 -23.45
N SER A 269 -1.63 21.43 -22.78
CA SER A 269 -3.09 21.55 -23.02
C SER A 269 -3.91 20.93 -21.90
N GLU A 270 -5.22 21.23 -21.82
CA GLU A 270 -6.16 20.54 -20.92
C GLU A 270 -6.15 19.00 -21.11
N ASP A 271 -5.94 18.52 -22.34
CA ASP A 271 -5.80 17.09 -22.66
C ASP A 271 -4.36 16.55 -22.54
N GLY A 272 -3.44 17.30 -21.93
CA GLY A 272 -2.00 16.98 -21.94
C GLY A 272 -1.68 15.61 -21.33
N PHE A 273 -2.20 15.35 -20.13
CA PHE A 273 -2.05 14.05 -19.47
C PHE A 273 -2.72 12.89 -20.21
N LYS A 274 -3.80 13.15 -20.94
CA LYS A 274 -4.45 12.14 -21.79
C LYS A 274 -3.58 11.76 -22.98
N LYS A 275 -2.95 12.73 -23.64
CA LYS A 275 -1.97 12.48 -24.71
C LYS A 275 -0.74 11.76 -24.18
N LEU A 276 -0.25 12.15 -23.00
CA LEU A 276 0.87 11.47 -22.33
C LEU A 276 0.52 10.02 -21.99
N SER A 277 -0.68 9.77 -21.49
CA SER A 277 -1.23 8.44 -21.21
C SER A 277 -1.24 7.55 -22.45
N GLU A 278 -1.76 8.05 -23.58
CA GLU A 278 -1.77 7.33 -24.86
C GLU A 278 -0.36 6.97 -25.36
N ALA A 279 0.57 7.93 -25.31
CA ALA A 279 1.96 7.72 -25.70
C ALA A 279 2.67 6.72 -24.76
N THR A 280 2.39 6.80 -23.46
CA THR A 280 3.01 5.95 -22.44
C THR A 280 2.53 4.51 -22.54
N ILE A 281 1.22 4.26 -22.65
CA ILE A 281 0.67 2.91 -22.83
C ILE A 281 1.21 2.23 -24.08
N SER A 282 1.26 2.95 -25.19
CA SER A 282 1.78 2.42 -26.46
C SER A 282 3.26 2.02 -26.37
N ARG A 283 4.03 2.70 -25.51
CA ARG A 283 5.43 2.37 -25.25
C ARG A 283 5.58 1.23 -24.24
N TRP A 284 4.78 1.21 -23.19
CA TRP A 284 4.88 0.21 -22.12
C TRP A 284 4.43 -1.18 -22.55
N PHE A 285 3.47 -1.28 -23.47
CA PHE A 285 2.90 -2.55 -23.90
C PHE A 285 3.07 -2.72 -25.41
N PRO A 286 3.83 -3.74 -25.86
CA PRO A 286 3.99 -4.07 -27.27
C PRO A 286 2.64 -4.18 -27.98
N ILE A 287 2.61 -3.96 -29.30
CA ILE A 287 1.35 -3.97 -30.06
C ILE A 287 0.62 -5.32 -29.98
N GLU A 288 1.35 -6.42 -29.78
CA GLU A 288 0.81 -7.75 -29.61
C GLU A 288 0.41 -8.06 -28.15
N SER A 289 0.73 -7.17 -27.21
CA SER A 289 0.31 -7.34 -25.82
C SER A 289 -1.20 -7.29 -25.72
N HIS A 290 -1.75 -8.21 -24.92
CA HIS A 290 -3.17 -8.20 -24.56
C HIS A 290 -3.59 -6.91 -23.83
N MET A 291 -2.62 -6.17 -23.26
CA MET A 291 -2.82 -4.85 -22.63
C MET A 291 -3.10 -3.74 -23.65
N ASN A 292 -2.77 -3.93 -24.93
CA ASN A 292 -3.01 -2.97 -25.99
C ASN A 292 -4.32 -3.24 -26.77
N GLN A 293 -5.12 -4.21 -26.30
CA GLN A 293 -6.41 -4.56 -26.91
C GLN A 293 -7.50 -3.54 -26.55
N PRO A 294 -8.39 -3.19 -27.50
CA PRO A 294 -9.56 -2.35 -27.20
C PRO A 294 -10.37 -2.95 -26.05
N ASN A 295 -10.78 -2.14 -25.08
CA ASN A 295 -11.57 -2.51 -23.90
C ASN A 295 -10.87 -3.36 -22.82
N ASN A 296 -9.54 -3.48 -22.83
CA ASN A 296 -8.83 -4.11 -21.71
C ASN A 296 -8.97 -3.23 -20.44
N GLN A 297 -9.70 -3.72 -19.43
CA GLN A 297 -9.99 -2.98 -18.21
C GLN A 297 -8.74 -2.58 -17.43
N THR A 298 -7.73 -3.45 -17.35
CA THR A 298 -6.46 -3.17 -16.68
C THR A 298 -5.73 -2.02 -17.37
N SER A 299 -5.70 -2.01 -18.71
CA SER A 299 -5.12 -0.91 -19.49
C SER A 299 -5.86 0.41 -19.24
N THR A 300 -7.19 0.37 -19.13
CA THR A 300 -8.02 1.55 -18.79
C THR A 300 -7.70 2.08 -17.40
N CYS A 301 -7.52 1.19 -16.41
CA CYS A 301 -7.09 1.58 -15.08
C CYS A 301 -5.71 2.25 -15.08
N ILE A 302 -4.76 1.75 -15.89
CA ILE A 302 -3.42 2.35 -16.01
C ILE A 302 -3.48 3.71 -16.68
N ARG A 303 -4.27 3.86 -17.75
CA ARG A 303 -4.52 5.16 -18.38
C ARG A 303 -5.03 6.18 -17.38
N ARG A 304 -6.06 5.79 -16.62
CA ARG A 304 -6.64 6.62 -15.56
C ARG A 304 -5.60 7.00 -14.49
N MET A 305 -4.74 6.07 -14.07
CA MET A 305 -3.67 6.39 -13.12
C MET A 305 -2.68 7.43 -13.65
N ILE A 306 -2.35 7.38 -14.95
CA ILE A 306 -1.48 8.39 -15.58
C ILE A 306 -2.22 9.73 -15.69
N GLU A 307 -3.50 9.68 -16.10
CA GLU A 307 -4.34 10.87 -16.30
C GLU A 307 -4.65 11.62 -15.01
N GLU A 308 -4.73 10.92 -13.87
CA GLU A 308 -4.97 11.48 -12.53
C GLU A 308 -3.67 11.87 -11.81
N THR A 309 -2.49 11.76 -12.44
CA THR A 309 -1.21 12.14 -11.81
C THR A 309 -1.09 13.66 -11.69
N ASP A 310 -0.66 14.14 -10.52
CA ASP A 310 -0.36 15.57 -10.32
C ASP A 310 0.83 16.01 -11.18
N LEU A 311 0.74 17.21 -11.76
CA LEU A 311 1.78 17.76 -12.61
C LEU A 311 3.10 17.97 -11.86
N GLY A 312 3.07 18.63 -10.69
CA GLY A 312 4.27 18.90 -9.91
C GLY A 312 4.92 17.61 -9.39
N GLY A 313 4.11 16.60 -9.06
CA GLY A 313 4.57 15.25 -8.76
C GLY A 313 5.27 14.60 -9.97
N PHE A 314 4.65 14.65 -11.15
CA PHE A 314 5.26 14.12 -12.37
C PHE A 314 6.59 14.79 -12.71
N GLU A 315 6.67 16.12 -12.60
CA GLU A 315 7.91 16.88 -12.80
C GLU A 315 8.99 16.48 -11.78
N SER A 316 8.62 16.40 -10.50
CA SER A 316 9.53 16.02 -9.42
C SER A 316 10.06 14.61 -9.61
N GLY A 317 9.19 13.64 -9.91
CA GLY A 317 9.58 12.25 -10.19
C GLY A 317 10.48 12.14 -11.43
N ALA A 318 10.17 12.87 -12.50
CA ALA A 318 11.01 12.93 -13.69
C ALA A 318 12.40 13.51 -13.41
N ALA A 319 12.51 14.49 -12.50
CA ALA A 319 13.78 15.09 -12.10
C ALA A 319 14.76 14.06 -11.50
N ALA A 320 14.24 13.06 -10.77
CA ALA A 320 15.05 11.98 -10.21
C ALA A 320 15.74 11.13 -11.29
N LEU A 321 15.28 11.20 -12.54
CA LEU A 321 15.79 10.45 -13.68
C LEU A 321 16.64 11.30 -14.64
N TYR A 322 16.85 12.59 -14.36
CA TYR A 322 17.64 13.49 -15.23
C TYR A 322 19.12 13.14 -15.25
N ASP A 323 19.69 12.87 -14.08
CA ASP A 323 21.14 12.68 -13.91
C ASP A 323 21.42 11.86 -12.65
N TYR A 324 21.29 10.53 -12.77
CA TYR A 324 21.71 9.61 -11.71
C TYR A 324 22.73 8.60 -12.23
N GLN A 325 23.55 8.10 -11.31
CA GLN A 325 24.47 7.00 -11.55
C GLN A 325 24.62 6.21 -10.26
N VAL A 326 24.13 4.97 -10.27
CA VAL A 326 24.31 4.03 -9.17
C VAL A 326 25.76 3.61 -9.09
N ASP A 327 26.29 3.54 -7.86
CA ASP A 327 27.61 2.97 -7.58
C ASP A 327 27.57 1.43 -7.71
N GLU A 328 27.87 0.94 -8.92
CA GLU A 328 27.90 -0.50 -9.24
C GLU A 328 28.84 -1.29 -8.31
N ASP A 329 29.92 -0.69 -7.79
CA ASP A 329 30.89 -1.33 -6.90
C ASP A 329 30.31 -1.56 -5.50
N ARG A 330 29.25 -0.84 -5.12
CA ARG A 330 28.56 -1.01 -3.84
C ARG A 330 27.33 -1.91 -3.88
N ILE A 331 26.88 -2.33 -5.06
CA ILE A 331 25.73 -3.26 -5.17
C ILE A 331 26.07 -4.56 -4.43
N PRO A 332 25.30 -4.96 -3.40
CA PRO A 332 25.59 -6.17 -2.68
C PRO A 332 25.12 -7.39 -3.48
N CYS A 333 26.00 -8.36 -3.70
CA CYS A 333 25.57 -9.66 -4.16
C CYS A 333 26.56 -10.74 -3.73
N ASP A 334 26.09 -11.69 -2.93
CA ASP A 334 26.82 -12.85 -2.43
C ASP A 334 25.86 -14.03 -2.15
N GLU A 335 26.30 -15.00 -1.36
CA GLU A 335 25.52 -16.19 -1.00
C GLU A 335 24.30 -15.90 -0.09
N HIS A 336 24.31 -14.77 0.64
CA HIS A 336 23.28 -14.38 1.58
C HIS A 336 22.39 -13.26 1.04
N GLN A 337 22.94 -12.41 0.17
CA GLN A 337 22.25 -11.27 -0.42
C GLN A 337 22.25 -11.39 -1.94
N LYS A 338 21.07 -11.60 -2.53
CA LYS A 338 20.94 -11.92 -3.97
C LYS A 338 20.31 -10.77 -4.75
N VAL A 339 20.74 -10.61 -6.00
CA VAL A 339 20.18 -9.64 -6.95
C VAL A 339 19.70 -10.33 -8.21
N LEU A 340 18.43 -10.09 -8.57
CA LEU A 340 17.84 -10.48 -9.83
C LEU A 340 17.58 -9.22 -10.68
N LEU A 341 18.20 -9.17 -11.85
CA LEU A 341 17.90 -8.20 -12.90
C LEU A 341 16.88 -8.85 -13.85
N LEU A 342 15.74 -8.19 -14.05
CA LEU A 342 14.62 -8.71 -14.82
C LEU A 342 14.17 -7.67 -15.85
N ALA A 343 13.84 -8.09 -17.06
CA ALA A 343 13.27 -7.19 -18.07
C ALA A 343 12.17 -7.88 -18.86
N GLY A 344 11.14 -7.15 -19.27
CA GLY A 344 10.28 -7.56 -20.35
C GLY A 344 11.09 -7.70 -21.64
N GLU A 345 10.97 -8.84 -22.31
CA GLU A 345 11.74 -9.13 -23.53
C GLU A 345 11.63 -8.05 -24.61
N ARG A 346 10.50 -7.32 -24.64
CA ARG A 346 10.17 -6.32 -25.65
C ARG A 346 10.25 -4.89 -25.14
N ASP A 347 10.87 -4.65 -23.98
CA ASP A 347 11.01 -3.31 -23.41
C ASP A 347 12.19 -2.52 -24.00
N GLY A 348 12.11 -2.24 -25.31
CA GLY A 348 13.08 -1.44 -26.03
C GLY A 348 14.52 -1.95 -25.87
N SER A 349 15.39 -1.13 -25.26
CA SER A 349 16.81 -1.46 -25.04
C SER A 349 17.14 -1.94 -23.62
N LEU A 350 16.17 -1.94 -22.71
CA LEU A 350 16.40 -2.24 -21.29
C LEU A 350 16.85 -3.68 -21.04
N PRO A 351 16.38 -4.72 -21.77
CA PRO A 351 16.95 -6.06 -21.68
C PRO A 351 18.45 -6.09 -21.95
N GLN A 352 18.94 -5.40 -23.00
CA GLN A 352 20.36 -5.39 -23.32
C GLN A 352 21.16 -4.58 -22.29
N VAL A 353 20.59 -3.50 -21.74
CA VAL A 353 21.23 -2.71 -20.69
C VAL A 353 21.41 -3.52 -19.40
N LEU A 354 20.36 -4.22 -18.95
CA LEU A 354 20.41 -5.05 -17.75
C LEU A 354 21.27 -6.31 -17.94
N GLU A 355 21.29 -6.90 -19.13
CA GLU A 355 22.23 -7.97 -19.46
C GLU A 355 23.68 -7.49 -19.38
N ALA A 356 23.97 -6.29 -19.93
CA ALA A 356 25.30 -5.70 -19.87
C ALA A 356 25.73 -5.38 -18.42
N LEU A 357 24.81 -4.87 -17.59
CA LEU A 357 25.03 -4.67 -16.16
C LEU A 357 25.36 -6.00 -15.46
N SER A 358 24.57 -7.04 -15.72
CA SER A 358 24.82 -8.38 -15.18
C SER A 358 26.23 -8.88 -15.51
N ARG A 359 26.66 -8.73 -16.77
CA ARG A 359 28.02 -9.14 -17.19
C ARG A 359 29.11 -8.36 -16.46
N ARG A 360 28.94 -7.05 -16.24
CA ARG A 360 29.91 -6.22 -15.49
C ARG A 360 30.00 -6.65 -14.03
N LEU A 361 28.87 -6.81 -13.36
CA LEU A 361 28.81 -7.22 -11.95
C LEU A 361 29.39 -8.63 -11.75
N ASN A 362 29.05 -9.59 -12.62
CA ASN A 362 29.61 -10.94 -12.57
C ASN A 362 31.14 -10.93 -12.77
N LYS A 363 31.66 -10.10 -13.69
CA LYS A 363 33.11 -9.93 -13.87
C LYS A 363 33.80 -9.35 -12.62
N ALA A 364 33.08 -8.53 -11.85
CA ALA A 364 33.53 -7.97 -10.57
C ALA A 364 33.35 -8.93 -9.37
N GLY A 365 32.94 -10.19 -9.60
CA GLY A 365 32.76 -11.19 -8.55
C GLY A 365 31.40 -11.19 -7.86
N LYS A 366 30.41 -10.46 -8.40
CA LYS A 366 29.04 -10.37 -7.87
C LYS A 366 28.10 -11.28 -8.68
N PRO A 367 27.61 -12.40 -8.12
CA PRO A 367 26.88 -13.43 -8.87
C PRO A 367 25.41 -13.04 -9.14
N VAL A 368 25.19 -11.90 -9.78
CA VAL A 368 23.85 -11.42 -10.12
C VAL A 368 23.25 -12.24 -11.26
N LYS A 369 21.93 -12.46 -11.22
CA LYS A 369 21.21 -13.15 -12.30
C LYS A 369 20.51 -12.14 -13.20
N PHE A 370 20.53 -12.37 -14.51
CA PHE A 370 19.70 -11.65 -15.47
C PHE A 370 18.72 -12.60 -16.13
N MET A 371 17.46 -12.19 -16.22
CA MET A 371 16.39 -12.94 -16.88
C MET A 371 15.48 -12.01 -17.67
N THR A 372 14.79 -12.56 -18.66
CA THR A 372 13.75 -11.86 -19.42
C THR A 372 12.39 -12.52 -19.23
N VAL A 373 11.32 -11.71 -19.29
CA VAL A 373 9.93 -12.19 -19.28
C VAL A 373 9.42 -12.27 -20.71
N PRO A 374 9.20 -13.48 -21.27
CA PRO A 374 8.94 -13.65 -22.69
C PRO A 374 7.65 -12.96 -23.15
N GLY A 375 7.78 -12.13 -24.19
CA GLY A 375 6.69 -11.37 -24.81
C GLY A 375 6.20 -10.16 -24.02
N ALA A 376 6.76 -9.87 -22.85
CA ALA A 376 6.36 -8.72 -22.04
C ALA A 376 7.04 -7.42 -22.47
N GLY A 377 6.35 -6.29 -22.30
CA GLY A 377 6.91 -4.94 -22.33
C GLY A 377 7.41 -4.44 -20.97
N HIS A 378 7.38 -3.12 -20.79
CA HIS A 378 7.97 -2.37 -19.68
C HIS A 378 7.41 -2.70 -18.28
N LEU A 379 6.19 -3.22 -18.22
CA LEU A 379 5.54 -3.64 -16.97
C LEU A 379 5.24 -5.15 -17.03
N PRO A 380 6.26 -6.02 -16.92
CA PRO A 380 6.08 -7.45 -17.13
C PRO A 380 5.18 -8.12 -16.09
N MET A 381 5.12 -7.58 -14.87
CA MET A 381 4.18 -8.02 -13.83
C MET A 381 2.71 -7.75 -14.19
N VAL A 382 2.45 -6.83 -15.13
CA VAL A 382 1.12 -6.52 -15.64
C VAL A 382 0.87 -7.23 -16.98
N ASP A 383 1.84 -7.20 -17.89
CA ASP A 383 1.72 -7.75 -19.24
C ASP A 383 1.76 -9.29 -19.27
N GLN A 384 2.60 -9.91 -18.44
CA GLN A 384 2.75 -11.36 -18.39
C GLN A 384 2.86 -11.85 -16.93
N PRO A 385 1.83 -11.64 -16.09
CA PRO A 385 1.90 -11.83 -14.63
C PRO A 385 2.35 -13.23 -14.23
N LEU A 386 1.82 -14.29 -14.87
CA LEU A 386 2.20 -15.67 -14.56
C LEU A 386 3.66 -15.98 -14.95
N LYS A 387 4.13 -15.45 -16.08
CA LYS A 387 5.53 -15.65 -16.50
C LYS A 387 6.49 -14.89 -15.59
N PHE A 388 6.11 -13.69 -15.17
CA PHE A 388 6.84 -12.89 -14.19
C PHE A 388 6.95 -13.64 -12.85
N LEU A 389 5.83 -14.17 -12.33
CA LEU A 389 5.81 -14.92 -11.06
C LEU A 389 6.63 -16.22 -11.13
N ASN A 390 6.56 -16.97 -12.23
CA ASN A 390 7.36 -18.20 -12.43
C ASN A 390 8.88 -17.96 -12.37
N ILE A 391 9.32 -16.72 -12.58
CA ILE A 391 10.72 -16.32 -12.46
C ILE A 391 11.01 -15.82 -11.04
N LEU A 392 10.09 -15.03 -10.48
CA LEU A 392 10.24 -14.37 -9.20
C LEU A 392 10.18 -15.34 -8.01
N GLU A 393 9.20 -16.25 -7.96
CA GLU A 393 8.98 -17.14 -6.81
C GLU A 393 10.21 -18.02 -6.52
N PRO A 394 10.81 -18.73 -7.51
CA PRO A 394 12.01 -19.51 -7.24
C PRO A 394 13.22 -18.66 -6.83
N PHE A 395 13.25 -17.37 -7.19
CA PHE A 395 14.32 -16.49 -6.75
C PHE A 395 14.16 -16.09 -5.29
N LEU A 396 12.93 -15.83 -4.83
CA LEU A 396 12.64 -15.42 -3.46
C LEU A 396 12.62 -16.59 -2.48
N ASP A 397 12.31 -17.80 -2.91
CA ASP A 397 12.27 -19.00 -2.04
C ASP A 397 13.68 -19.54 -1.69
N ASN A 398 14.69 -19.16 -2.45
CA ASN A 398 16.08 -19.60 -2.30
C ASN A 398 16.95 -18.53 -1.68
#